data_AF-A0A0Z8DPS4-F1
#
_entry.id   AF-A0A0Z8DPS4-F1
#
_cell.length_a   1.000
_cell.length_b   1.000
_cell.length_c   1.000
_cell.angle_alpha   90.00
_cell.angle_beta   90.00
_cell.angle_gamma   90.00
#
_symmetry.space_group_name_H-M   'P 1'
#
loop_
_entity.id
_entity.type
_entity.pdbx_description
1 polymer ?
#
loop_
_entity_poly.entity_id
_entity_poly.type
_entity_poly.pdbx_seq_one_letter_code
_entity_poly.pdbx_strand_id
1 'polypeptide(L)'
;MATKKYSVGDIVLVKAEITEVDDSDEILDVKVITSENDFYINSKDIHSVLKKMTTDPVKKPSHYQGRFGLEAVDVIKNFAASPEYEEGFYWGNAIKYMLRWHGKNGVEDLKKARQNLDWLIESLEKNNG
;
A
#
# COMPACT_ATOMS: atom_id res chain seq x y z
N MET A 1 14.53 41.12 -16.57
CA MET A 1 14.06 39.77 -16.20
C MET A 1 14.97 39.25 -15.11
N ALA A 2 14.44 38.73 -13.99
CA ALA A 2 15.27 38.15 -12.96
C ALA A 2 15.84 36.82 -13.47
N THR A 3 17.15 36.77 -13.67
CA THR A 3 17.87 35.54 -14.02
C THR A 3 17.79 34.58 -12.83
N LYS A 4 17.28 33.36 -13.04
CA LYS A 4 17.36 32.32 -12.02
C LYS A 4 18.83 31.99 -11.78
N LYS A 5 19.25 32.01 -10.52
CA LYS A 5 20.63 31.77 -10.09
C LYS A 5 21.06 30.31 -10.23
N TYR A 6 20.10 29.37 -10.24
CA TYR A 6 20.33 27.92 -10.33
C TYR A 6 19.32 27.24 -11.27
N SER A 7 19.69 26.07 -11.78
CA SER A 7 18.91 25.20 -12.67
C SER A 7 18.66 23.82 -12.06
N VAL A 8 17.65 23.11 -12.57
CA VAL A 8 17.37 21.72 -12.17
C VAL A 8 18.56 20.85 -12.59
N GLY A 9 19.15 20.14 -11.62
CA GLY A 9 20.34 19.30 -11.82
C GLY A 9 21.64 19.89 -11.30
N ASP A 10 21.66 21.17 -10.90
CA ASP A 10 22.82 21.78 -10.26
C ASP A 10 23.10 21.12 -8.91
N ILE A 11 24.37 20.80 -8.65
CA ILE A 11 24.83 20.35 -7.33
C ILE A 11 25.25 21.59 -6.55
N VAL A 12 24.59 21.82 -5.42
CA VAL A 12 24.87 22.97 -4.53
C VAL A 12 25.28 22.49 -3.15
N LEU A 13 26.24 23.18 -2.54
CA LEU A 13 26.63 22.97 -1.14
C LEU A 13 25.65 23.72 -0.23
N VAL A 14 25.02 23.00 0.70
CA VAL A 14 24.17 23.56 1.75
C VAL A 14 24.83 23.37 3.10
N LYS A 15 24.63 24.33 4.00
CA LYS A 15 25.07 24.19 5.39
C LYS A 15 23.90 23.60 6.18
N ALA A 16 24.15 22.53 6.93
CA ALA A 16 23.17 21.94 7.82
C ALA A 16 23.63 22.03 9.27
N GLU A 17 22.67 22.20 10.18
CA GLU A 17 22.87 22.23 11.62
C GLU A 17 21.90 21.23 12.26
N ILE A 18 22.43 20.30 13.06
CA ILE A 18 21.62 19.42 13.91
C ILE A 18 21.12 20.26 15.07
N THR A 19 19.81 20.39 15.22
CA THR A 19 19.20 21.22 16.27
C THR A 19 18.61 20.39 17.42
N GLU A 20 18.34 19.10 17.19
CA GLU A 20 17.86 18.18 18.23
C GLU A 20 18.35 16.75 17.94
N VAL A 21 18.76 16.04 18.99
CA VAL A 21 19.17 14.62 18.98
C VAL A 21 18.53 13.96 20.20
N ASP A 22 18.11 12.70 20.08
CA ASP A 22 17.56 11.94 21.20
C ASP A 22 18.62 11.17 22.01
N ASP A 23 18.18 10.47 23.07
CA ASP A 23 19.04 9.68 23.96
C ASP A 23 19.72 8.48 23.27
N SER A 24 19.36 8.17 22.03
CA SER A 24 19.91 7.08 21.20
C SER A 24 20.85 7.56 20.10
N ASP A 25 21.21 8.85 20.12
CA ASP A 25 21.98 9.54 19.06
C ASP A 25 21.23 9.66 17.72
N GLU A 26 19.89 9.52 17.70
CA GLU A 26 19.09 9.75 16.50
C GLU A 26 18.89 11.26 16.29
N ILE A 27 19.24 11.77 15.10
CA ILE A 27 19.02 13.17 14.73
C ILE A 27 17.51 13.41 14.57
N LEU A 28 16.94 14.20 15.46
CA LEU A 28 15.52 14.52 15.42
C LEU A 28 15.26 15.68 14.45
N ASP A 29 16.00 16.78 14.58
CA ASP A 29 15.74 17.99 13.80
C ASP A 29 17.01 18.50 13.12
N VAL A 30 16.86 18.88 11.84
CA VAL A 30 17.92 19.47 11.01
C VAL A 30 17.45 20.80 10.44
N LYS A 31 18.24 21.84 10.68
CA LYS A 31 18.12 23.13 10.01
C LYS A 31 19.02 23.15 8.78
N VAL A 32 18.45 23.37 7.60
CA VAL A 32 19.18 23.53 6.34
C VAL A 32 19.21 25.01 5.98
N ILE A 33 20.41 25.56 5.84
CA ILE A 33 20.65 26.97 5.54
C ILE A 33 21.16 27.08 4.10
N THR A 34 20.49 27.92 3.32
CA THR A 34 20.93 28.33 1.99
C THR A 34 21.33 29.81 2.02
N SER A 35 21.95 30.31 0.95
CA SER A 35 22.31 31.74 0.87
C SER A 35 21.10 32.69 0.89
N GLU A 36 19.89 32.18 0.71
CA GLU A 36 18.68 32.97 0.49
C GLU A 36 17.55 32.64 1.47
N ASN A 37 17.51 31.43 2.04
CA ASN A 37 16.46 30.97 2.95
C ASN A 37 16.96 29.92 3.94
N ASP A 38 16.24 29.81 5.06
CA ASP A 38 16.35 28.71 6.02
C ASP A 38 15.17 27.73 5.81
N PHE A 39 15.44 26.44 5.83
CA PHE A 39 14.43 25.37 5.79
C PHE A 39 14.60 24.46 7.01
N TYR A 40 13.49 24.02 7.59
CA TYR A 40 13.48 23.14 8.76
C TYR A 40 12.93 21.77 8.37
N ILE A 41 13.68 20.72 8.68
CA ILE A 41 13.24 19.33 8.56
C ILE A 41 13.20 18.76 9.97
N ASN A 42 12.00 18.50 10.49
CA ASN A 42 11.84 17.89 11.81
C ASN A 42 11.52 16.39 11.71
N SER A 43 11.80 15.67 12.79
CA SER A 43 11.59 14.22 12.86
C SER A 43 10.12 13.84 12.65
N LYS A 44 9.17 14.64 13.14
CA LYS A 44 7.72 14.37 13.01
C LYS A 44 7.26 14.42 11.56
N ASP A 45 7.81 15.33 10.75
CA ASP A 45 7.51 15.48 9.34
C ASP A 45 8.11 14.30 8.55
N ILE A 46 9.34 13.88 8.88
CA ILE A 46 9.95 12.66 8.34
C ILE A 46 9.11 11.42 8.70
N HIS A 47 8.77 11.25 9.98
CA HIS A 47 7.97 10.13 10.48
C HIS A 47 6.56 10.12 9.86
N SER A 48 5.93 11.27 9.66
CA SER A 48 4.64 11.41 8.99
C SER A 48 4.71 10.92 7.54
N VAL A 49 5.75 11.29 6.81
CA VAL A 49 6.01 10.82 5.45
C VAL A 49 6.25 9.30 5.43
N LEU A 50 7.10 8.77 6.31
CA LEU A 50 7.37 7.34 6.43
C LEU A 50 6.11 6.53 6.79
N LYS A 51 5.34 6.99 7.78
CA LYS A 51 4.08 6.35 8.18
C LYS A 51 3.04 6.32 7.07
N LYS A 52 3.03 7.35 6.21
CA LYS A 52 2.16 7.38 5.02
C LYS A 52 2.61 6.37 3.94
N MET A 53 3.88 5.97 3.95
CA MET A 53 4.44 4.98 3.01
C MET A 53 4.34 3.53 3.51
N THR A 54 4.17 3.31 4.82
CA THR A 54 4.04 1.96 5.40
C THR A 54 2.58 1.52 5.47
N THR A 55 2.21 0.49 4.71
CA THR A 55 0.91 -0.18 4.86
C THR A 55 0.95 -1.11 6.07
N ASP A 56 -0.07 -1.06 6.94
CA ASP A 56 -0.20 -2.03 8.04
C ASP A 56 -0.46 -3.42 7.43
N PRO A 57 0.48 -4.37 7.54
CA PRO A 57 0.39 -5.65 6.85
C PRO A 57 -0.74 -6.54 7.38
N VAL A 58 -1.35 -6.21 8.52
CA VAL A 58 -2.47 -6.93 9.13
C VAL A 58 -3.78 -6.22 8.83
N LYS A 59 -3.88 -4.92 9.13
CA LYS A 59 -5.14 -4.18 9.00
C LYS A 59 -5.41 -3.68 7.59
N LYS A 60 -4.35 -3.39 6.82
CA LYS A 60 -4.44 -2.75 5.50
C LYS A 60 -3.37 -3.28 4.54
N PRO A 61 -3.39 -4.57 4.19
CA PRO A 61 -2.33 -5.18 3.39
C PRO A 61 -2.34 -4.60 1.98
N SER A 62 -1.18 -4.16 1.49
CA SER A 62 -1.05 -3.52 0.16
C SER A 62 -1.57 -4.40 -0.99
N HIS A 63 -1.42 -5.72 -0.90
CA HIS A 63 -1.87 -6.68 -1.91
C HIS A 63 -3.40 -6.94 -1.91
N TYR A 64 -4.15 -6.32 -1.00
CA TYR A 64 -5.62 -6.30 -1.01
C TYR A 64 -6.19 -4.91 -1.30
N GLN A 65 -5.34 -3.93 -1.64
CA GLN A 65 -5.76 -2.59 -1.99
C GLN A 65 -5.70 -2.40 -3.50
N GLY A 66 -6.84 -2.03 -4.09
CA GLY A 66 -6.93 -1.67 -5.49
C GLY A 66 -6.26 -0.33 -5.79
N ARG A 67 -5.96 -0.09 -7.07
CA ARG A 67 -5.32 1.14 -7.57
C ARG A 67 -5.99 2.44 -7.12
N PHE A 68 -7.28 2.40 -6.83
CA PHE A 68 -8.09 3.55 -6.42
C PHE A 68 -8.51 3.52 -4.94
N GLY A 69 -7.86 2.68 -4.11
CA GLY A 69 -8.11 2.60 -2.67
C GLY A 69 -9.27 1.69 -2.24
N LEU A 70 -9.90 0.97 -3.17
CA LEU A 70 -10.92 -0.03 -2.85
C LEU A 70 -10.28 -1.28 -2.22
N GLU A 71 -10.81 -1.77 -1.09
CA GLU A 71 -10.26 -2.96 -0.43
C GLU A 71 -10.95 -4.25 -0.91
N ALA A 72 -10.20 -5.37 -0.93
CA ALA A 72 -10.72 -6.68 -1.31
C ALA A 72 -11.98 -7.11 -0.53
N VAL A 73 -12.02 -6.78 0.76
CA VAL A 73 -13.17 -7.10 1.63
C VAL A 73 -14.44 -6.36 1.20
N ASP A 74 -14.31 -5.14 0.67
CA ASP A 74 -15.44 -4.35 0.20
C ASP A 74 -16.03 -4.97 -1.07
N VAL A 75 -15.16 -5.46 -1.98
CA VAL A 75 -15.58 -6.20 -3.17
C VAL A 75 -16.33 -7.48 -2.78
N ILE A 76 -15.78 -8.26 -1.84
CA ILE A 76 -16.40 -9.51 -1.38
C ILE A 76 -17.78 -9.24 -0.75
N LYS A 77 -17.90 -8.22 0.10
CA LYS A 77 -19.18 -7.86 0.73
C LYS A 77 -20.21 -7.36 -0.28
N ASN A 78 -19.80 -6.53 -1.23
CA ASN A 78 -20.71 -5.89 -2.18
C ASN A 78 -21.25 -6.84 -3.26
N PHE A 79 -20.49 -7.88 -3.60
CA PHE A 79 -20.84 -8.84 -4.65
C PHE A 79 -21.07 -10.26 -4.11
N ALA A 80 -21.32 -10.41 -2.81
CA ALA A 80 -21.52 -11.71 -2.17
C ALA A 80 -22.51 -12.57 -2.97
N ALA A 81 -22.01 -13.69 -3.49
CA ALA A 81 -22.75 -14.51 -4.46
C ALA A 81 -23.95 -15.25 -3.85
N SER A 82 -23.89 -15.57 -2.55
CA SER A 82 -24.97 -16.27 -1.86
C SER A 82 -24.87 -16.10 -0.33
N PRO A 83 -25.98 -16.18 0.41
CA PRO A 83 -25.98 -16.21 1.88
C PRO A 83 -25.49 -17.54 2.47
N GLU A 84 -25.38 -18.60 1.65
CA GLU A 84 -24.90 -19.92 2.05
C GLU A 84 -23.38 -19.92 2.27
N TYR A 85 -22.95 -20.55 3.37
CA TYR A 85 -21.57 -20.48 3.85
C TYR A 85 -20.53 -21.11 2.91
N GLU A 86 -20.87 -22.20 2.21
CA GLU A 86 -19.90 -22.93 1.37
C GLU A 86 -19.69 -22.26 0.01
N GLU A 87 -20.75 -21.94 -0.71
CA GLU A 87 -20.68 -21.24 -2.00
C GLU A 87 -20.05 -19.85 -1.84
N GLY A 88 -20.45 -19.11 -0.80
CA GLY A 88 -19.82 -17.85 -0.42
C GLY A 88 -18.33 -17.97 -0.09
N PHE A 89 -17.90 -19.09 0.50
CA PHE A 89 -16.49 -19.36 0.79
C PHE A 89 -15.67 -19.59 -0.47
N TYR A 90 -16.15 -20.40 -1.40
CA TYR A 90 -15.48 -20.63 -2.69
C TYR A 90 -15.41 -19.33 -3.51
N TRP A 91 -16.52 -18.61 -3.63
CA TRP A 91 -16.56 -17.34 -4.33
C TRP A 91 -15.59 -16.30 -3.72
N GLY A 92 -15.65 -16.12 -2.40
CA GLY A 92 -14.78 -15.18 -1.69
C GLY A 92 -13.29 -15.52 -1.85
N ASN A 93 -12.95 -16.81 -1.86
CA ASN A 93 -11.58 -17.26 -2.10
C ASN A 93 -11.13 -17.03 -3.54
N ALA A 94 -11.99 -17.26 -4.53
CA ALA A 94 -11.68 -16.97 -5.93
C ALA A 94 -11.32 -15.48 -6.11
N ILE A 95 -12.15 -14.57 -5.58
CA ILE A 95 -11.89 -13.12 -5.59
C ILE A 95 -10.60 -12.78 -4.84
N LYS A 96 -10.41 -13.33 -3.64
CA LYS A 96 -9.18 -13.12 -2.84
C LYS A 96 -7.92 -13.44 -3.66
N TYR A 97 -7.87 -14.59 -4.33
CA TYR A 97 -6.70 -14.98 -5.11
C TYR A 97 -6.54 -14.16 -6.40
N MET A 98 -7.65 -13.77 -7.03
CA MET A 98 -7.64 -12.83 -8.17
C MET A 98 -7.14 -11.43 -7.83
N LEU A 99 -7.31 -10.97 -6.59
CA LEU A 99 -6.77 -9.68 -6.15
C LEU A 99 -5.30 -9.79 -5.73
N ARG A 100 -4.88 -10.98 -5.28
CA ARG A 100 -3.56 -11.20 -4.68
C ARG A 100 -2.46 -11.58 -5.67
N TRP A 101 -2.78 -12.20 -6.81
CA TRP A 101 -1.78 -12.84 -7.68
C TRP A 101 -0.65 -11.90 -8.12
N HIS A 102 -0.96 -10.64 -8.46
CA HIS A 102 0.05 -9.70 -8.95
C HIS A 102 1.07 -9.30 -7.86
N GLY A 103 0.65 -9.31 -6.59
CA GLY A 103 1.46 -8.83 -5.46
C GLY A 103 2.03 -9.91 -4.55
N LYS A 104 1.75 -11.21 -4.80
CA LYS A 104 2.18 -12.30 -3.91
C LYS A 104 2.73 -13.53 -4.63
N ASN A 105 1.87 -14.35 -5.24
CA ASN A 105 2.27 -15.70 -5.72
C ASN A 105 2.05 -15.92 -7.23
N GLY A 106 1.73 -14.87 -8.00
CA GLY A 106 1.58 -14.96 -9.45
C GLY A 106 0.62 -16.07 -9.91
N VAL A 107 1.08 -16.90 -10.84
CA VAL A 107 0.27 -17.97 -11.46
C VAL A 107 -0.29 -18.97 -10.44
N GLU A 108 0.38 -19.18 -9.31
CA GLU A 108 -0.12 -20.08 -8.26
C GLU A 108 -1.47 -19.60 -7.70
N ASP A 109 -1.61 -18.30 -7.45
CA ASP A 109 -2.87 -17.72 -6.99
C ASP A 109 -3.95 -17.81 -8.07
N LEU A 110 -3.59 -17.66 -9.35
CA LEU A 110 -4.55 -17.85 -10.45
C LEU A 110 -5.04 -19.31 -10.53
N LYS A 111 -4.19 -20.29 -10.25
CA LYS A 111 -4.60 -21.71 -10.16
C LYS A 111 -5.53 -21.95 -8.97
N LYS A 112 -5.23 -21.34 -7.82
CA LYS A 112 -6.10 -21.40 -6.63
C LYS A 112 -7.45 -20.74 -6.86
N ALA A 113 -7.48 -19.61 -7.57
CA ALA A 113 -8.72 -18.94 -7.96
C ALA A 113 -9.59 -19.86 -8.82
N ARG A 114 -9.01 -20.46 -9.86
CA ARG A 114 -9.69 -21.42 -10.75
C ARG A 114 -10.28 -22.59 -9.97
N GLN A 115 -9.50 -23.23 -9.10
CA GLN A 115 -9.98 -24.36 -8.30
C GLN A 115 -11.19 -24.00 -7.44
N ASN A 116 -11.22 -22.80 -6.85
CA ASN A 116 -12.39 -22.35 -6.08
C ASN A 116 -13.61 -22.09 -6.98
N LEU A 117 -13.40 -21.59 -8.21
CA LEU A 117 -14.49 -21.47 -9.18
C LEU A 117 -15.01 -22.84 -9.61
N ASP A 118 -14.13 -23.82 -9.84
CA ASP A 118 -14.52 -25.18 -10.19
C ASP A 118 -15.39 -25.79 -9.08
N TRP A 119 -14.99 -25.67 -7.81
CA TRP A 119 -15.80 -26.15 -6.68
C TRP A 119 -17.14 -25.43 -6.53
N LEU A 120 -17.18 -24.12 -6.78
CA LEU A 120 -18.42 -23.35 -6.77
C LEU A 120 -19.39 -23.83 -7.86
N ILE A 121 -18.87 -24.05 -9.08
CA ILE A 121 -19.65 -24.58 -10.20
C ILE A 121 -20.19 -25.96 -9.85
N GLU A 122 -19.35 -26.88 -9.37
CA GLU A 122 -19.77 -28.23 -8.95
C GLU A 122 -20.86 -28.21 -7.87
N SER A 123 -20.76 -27.30 -6.90
CA SER A 123 -21.75 -27.14 -5.83
C SER A 123 -23.10 -26.68 -6.39
N LEU A 124 -23.10 -25.64 -7.23
CA LEU A 124 -24.31 -25.10 -7.86
C LEU A 124 -24.95 -26.10 -8.84
N GLU A 125 -24.15 -26.86 -9.59
CA GLU A 125 -24.67 -27.91 -10.49
C GLU A 125 -25.31 -29.06 -9.72
N LYS A 126 -24.77 -29.44 -8.55
CA LYS A 126 -25.39 -30.45 -7.67
C LYS A 126 -26.69 -29.95 -7.03
N ASN A 127 -26.75 -28.69 -6.61
CA ASN A 127 -27.92 -28.12 -5.96
C ASN A 127 -29.09 -27.85 -6.94
N ASN A 128 -28.81 -27.76 -8.24
CA ASN A 128 -29.81 -27.61 -9.30
C ASN A 128 -30.28 -28.95 -9.92
N GLY A 129 -29.84 -30.08 -9.36
CA GLY A 129 -30.20 -31.45 -9.79
C GLY A 129 -31.28 -32.11 -8.96
#